data_AF-A0A2M8TGY4-F1
#
_entry.id   AF-A0A2M8TGY4-F1
#
_cell.length_a   1.000
_cell.length_b   1.000
_cell.length_c   1.000
_cell.angle_alpha   90.00
_cell.angle_beta   90.00
_cell.angle_gamma   90.00
#
_symmetry.space_group_name_H-M   'P 1'
#
loop_
_entity.id
_entity.type
_entity.pdbx_description
1 polymer ?
#
loop_
_entity_poly.entity_id
_entity_poly.type
_entity_poly.pdbx_seq_one_letter_code
_entity_poly.pdbx_strand_id
1 'polypeptide(L)'
;MHPSLLPLYRGKNTLERQIRNKENLYGITLHMMDEKYDTGPIFEQIAFLKTDDCSPQKLVIQNIKYMKILLVDFFNNYPKIKCIPQDDPQVKQKTLIHL
;
A
#
# COMPACT_ATOMS: atom_id res chain seq x y z
N MET A 1 -2.54 5.23 6.19
CA MET A 1 -2.71 4.64 4.83
C MET A 1 -1.73 5.34 3.93
N HIS A 2 -0.98 4.59 3.13
CA HIS A 2 0.09 5.12 2.31
C HIS A 2 0.06 4.48 0.92
N PRO A 3 0.12 5.25 -0.18
CA PRO A 3 -0.07 4.75 -1.54
C PRO A 3 1.19 4.11 -2.14
N SER A 4 1.84 3.22 -1.39
CA SER A 4 2.88 2.34 -1.89
C SER A 4 2.89 1.01 -1.14
N LEU A 5 3.73 0.08 -1.58
CA LEU A 5 4.14 -1.09 -0.83
C LEU A 5 5.29 -0.71 0.13
N LEU A 6 4.96 -0.21 1.33
CA LEU A 6 5.95 0.05 2.37
C LEU A 6 6.81 -1.21 2.63
N PRO A 7 8.13 -1.06 2.83
CA PRO A 7 8.88 0.18 3.08
C PRO A 7 9.24 1.01 1.83
N LEU A 8 8.84 0.58 0.62
CA LEU A 8 9.15 1.31 -0.60
C LEU A 8 8.40 2.64 -0.65
N TYR A 9 9.03 3.68 -1.21
CA TYR A 9 8.43 4.98 -1.45
C TYR A 9 7.78 5.67 -0.22
N ARG A 10 8.41 5.61 0.96
CA ARG A 10 8.03 6.47 2.10
C ARG A 10 8.07 7.96 1.73
N GLY A 11 7.29 8.75 2.44
CA GLY A 11 7.25 10.20 2.33
C GLY A 11 6.40 10.69 1.16
N LYS A 12 6.59 11.96 0.81
CA LYS A 12 5.75 12.66 -0.17
C LYS A 12 5.98 12.22 -1.63
N ASN A 13 5.03 12.61 -2.48
CA ASN A 13 5.05 12.47 -3.93
C ASN A 13 5.27 11.02 -4.41
N THR A 14 4.72 10.07 -3.66
CA THR A 14 4.85 8.63 -3.87
C THR A 14 4.50 8.22 -5.31
N LEU A 15 3.31 8.61 -5.78
CA LEU A 15 2.85 8.25 -7.13
C LEU A 15 3.75 8.84 -8.22
N GLU A 16 4.14 10.12 -8.11
CA GLU A 16 5.06 10.76 -9.08
C GLU A 16 6.40 10.03 -9.16
N ARG A 17 6.94 9.62 -8.00
CA ARG A 17 8.21 8.88 -7.91
C ARG A 17 8.07 7.48 -8.50
N GLN A 18 6.97 6.77 -8.26
CA GLN A 18 6.71 5.46 -8.86
C GLN A 18 6.57 5.56 -10.39
N ILE A 19 5.82 6.55 -10.88
CA ILE A 19 5.67 6.81 -12.32
C ILE A 19 7.02 7.14 -12.96
N ARG A 20 7.82 8.02 -12.33
CA ARG A 20 9.15 8.39 -12.81
C ARG A 20 10.09 7.19 -12.88
N ASN A 21 10.01 6.29 -11.91
CA ASN A 21 10.80 5.06 -11.86
C ASN A 21 10.27 3.97 -12.80
N LYS A 22 9.15 4.22 -13.50
CA LYS A 22 8.51 3.28 -14.43
C LYS A 22 8.12 1.97 -13.75
N GLU A 23 7.63 2.05 -12.52
CA GLU A 23 7.17 0.89 -11.77
C GLU A 23 6.04 0.17 -12.53
N ASN A 24 6.12 -1.16 -12.53
CA ASN A 24 5.08 -2.04 -13.06
C ASN A 24 4.17 -2.61 -11.94
N LEU A 25 4.61 -2.49 -10.69
CA LEU A 25 3.88 -2.93 -9.52
C LEU A 25 3.64 -1.75 -8.59
N TYR A 26 2.38 -1.50 -8.27
CA TYR A 26 1.93 -0.47 -7.34
C TYR A 26 1.31 -1.14 -6.12
N GLY A 27 0.98 -0.34 -5.11
CA GLY A 27 0.22 -0.87 -3.99
C GLY A 27 -0.22 0.17 -2.99
N ILE A 28 -1.07 -0.25 -2.07
CA ILE A 28 -1.53 0.51 -0.92
C ILE A 28 -1.11 -0.23 0.34
N THR A 29 -0.66 0.51 1.35
CA THR A 29 -0.38 -0.01 2.68
C THR A 29 -1.28 0.63 3.73
N LEU A 30 -1.88 -0.18 4.58
CA LEU A 30 -2.38 0.26 5.88
C LEU A 30 -1.35 -0.09 6.94
N HIS A 31 -0.90 0.93 7.67
CA HIS A 31 0.07 0.78 8.74
C HIS A 31 -0.37 1.61 9.95
N MET A 32 0.16 1.26 11.11
CA MET A 32 0.05 2.04 12.33
C MET A 32 0.89 3.32 12.20
N MET A 33 0.43 4.42 12.81
CA MET A 33 1.22 5.64 12.92
C MET A 33 2.23 5.51 14.07
N ASP A 34 3.42 6.05 13.87
CA ASP A 34 4.47 6.21 14.88
C ASP A 34 5.07 7.63 14.79
N GLU A 35 6.11 7.92 15.58
CA GLU A 35 6.74 9.26 15.62
C GLU A 35 7.42 9.66 14.31
N LYS A 36 7.69 8.69 13.43
CA LYS A 36 8.37 8.87 12.16
C LYS A 36 7.37 8.69 11.01
N TYR A 37 7.63 9.31 9.87
CA TYR A 37 6.72 9.23 8.73
C TYR A 37 6.80 7.87 8.03
N ASP A 38 5.64 7.22 7.89
CA ASP A 38 5.44 5.98 7.13
C ASP A 38 6.34 4.80 7.58
N THR A 39 6.71 4.73 8.86
CA THR A 39 7.60 3.69 9.42
C THR A 39 6.91 2.68 10.32
N GLY A 40 5.72 3.00 10.84
CA GLY A 40 5.03 2.10 11.73
C GLY A 40 4.65 0.74 11.11
N PRO A 41 4.32 -0.24 11.95
CA PRO A 41 4.07 -1.62 11.54
C PRO A 41 2.83 -1.74 10.62
N ILE A 42 2.89 -2.69 9.70
CA ILE A 42 1.91 -2.91 8.62
C ILE A 42 0.81 -3.83 9.11
N PHE A 43 -0.44 -3.42 8.91
CA PHE A 43 -1.60 -4.31 9.05
C PHE A 43 -1.73 -5.22 7.84
N GLU A 44 -1.86 -4.61 6.66
CA GLU A 44 -2.06 -5.27 5.36
C GLU A 44 -1.58 -4.37 4.22
N GLN A 45 -1.31 -5.02 3.08
CA GLN A 45 -0.98 -4.37 1.82
C GLN A 45 -1.79 -4.99 0.69
N ILE A 46 -2.08 -4.19 -0.32
CA ILE A 46 -2.58 -4.68 -1.61
C ILE A 46 -1.59 -4.26 -2.68
N ALA A 47 -1.07 -5.23 -3.43
CA ALA A 47 -0.25 -5.02 -4.61
C ALA A 47 -1.10 -5.19 -5.87
N PHE A 48 -0.89 -4.34 -6.87
CA PHE A 48 -1.60 -4.42 -8.15
C PHE A 48 -0.69 -4.02 -9.32
N LEU A 49 -0.92 -4.64 -10.47
CA LEU A 49 -0.15 -4.39 -11.67
C LEU A 49 -0.54 -3.08 -12.36
N LYS A 50 0.45 -2.50 -13.02
CA LYS A 50 0.29 -1.41 -13.97
C LYS A 50 -0.70 -1.80 -15.07
N THR A 51 -1.68 -0.95 -15.35
CA THR A 51 -2.59 -1.12 -16.50
C THR A 51 -2.03 -0.47 -17.76
N ASP A 52 -2.51 -0.85 -18.93
CA ASP A 52 -2.06 -0.27 -20.21
C ASP A 52 -2.33 1.25 -20.28
N ASP A 53 -3.48 1.69 -19.74
CA ASP A 53 -3.75 3.09 -19.45
C ASP A 53 -3.16 3.45 -18.08
N CYS A 54 -2.03 4.17 -18.12
CA CYS A 54 -1.30 4.65 -16.95
C CYS A 54 -1.26 6.16 -16.84
N SER A 55 -2.34 6.83 -17.27
CA SER A 55 -2.50 8.23 -16.90
C SER A 55 -2.44 8.39 -15.37
N PRO A 56 -1.79 9.45 -14.85
CA PRO A 56 -1.72 9.69 -13.40
C PRO A 56 -3.09 9.68 -12.72
N GLN A 57 -4.13 10.15 -13.42
CA GLN A 57 -5.52 10.16 -12.95
C GLN A 57 -6.04 8.73 -12.75
N LYS A 58 -5.78 7.82 -13.69
CA LYS A 58 -6.23 6.42 -13.57
C LYS A 58 -5.54 5.72 -12.41
N LEU A 59 -4.25 5.98 -12.21
CA LEU A 59 -3.51 5.42 -11.09
C LEU A 59 -4.09 5.90 -9.75
N VAL A 60 -4.44 7.19 -9.63
CA VAL A 60 -5.11 7.73 -8.43
C VAL A 60 -6.44 7.02 -8.18
N ILE A 61 -7.25 6.80 -9.22
CA ILE A 61 -8.53 6.08 -9.10
C ILE A 61 -8.32 4.64 -8.62
N GLN A 62 -7.31 3.95 -9.14
CA GLN A 62 -6.94 2.59 -8.69
C GLN A 62 -6.49 2.59 -7.22
N ASN A 63 -5.65 3.55 -6.83
CA ASN A 63 -5.22 3.70 -5.43
C ASN A 63 -6.43 3.87 -4.50
N ILE A 64 -7.40 4.74 -4.86
CA ILE A 64 -8.63 4.94 -4.08
C ILE A 64 -9.45 3.64 -4.01
N LYS A 65 -9.58 2.89 -5.12
CA LYS A 65 -10.29 1.61 -5.15
C LYS A 65 -9.71 0.62 -4.14
N TYR A 66 -8.40 0.35 -4.21
CA TYR A 66 -7.76 -0.63 -3.33
C TYR A 66 -7.67 -0.15 -1.89
N MET A 67 -7.52 1.16 -1.67
CA MET A 67 -7.57 1.75 -0.34
C MET A 67 -8.91 1.51 0.35
N LYS A 68 -10.03 1.60 -0.39
CA LYS A 68 -11.36 1.28 0.14
C LYS A 68 -11.49 -0.19 0.53
N ILE A 69 -11.00 -1.10 -0.32
CA ILE A 69 -11.04 -2.55 -0.06
C ILE A 69 -10.28 -2.84 1.25
N LEU A 70 -9.04 -2.37 1.33
CA LEU A 70 -8.18 -2.57 2.49
C LEU A 70 -8.81 -2.01 3.79
N LEU A 71 -9.45 -0.84 3.71
CA LEU A 71 -10.12 -0.24 4.87
C LEU A 71 -11.32 -1.07 5.34
N VAL A 72 -12.13 -1.59 4.41
CA VAL A 72 -13.27 -2.47 4.73
C VAL A 72 -12.77 -3.77 5.37
N ASP A 73 -11.73 -4.39 4.80
CA ASP A 73 -11.13 -5.61 5.33
C ASP A 73 -10.58 -5.39 6.75
N PHE A 74 -9.91 -4.27 6.99
CA PHE A 74 -9.43 -3.89 8.32
C PHE A 74 -10.57 -3.82 9.33
N PHE A 75 -11.65 -3.07 9.04
CA PHE A 75 -12.75 -2.90 9.99
C PHE A 75 -13.50 -4.21 10.27
N ASN A 76 -13.66 -5.07 9.27
CA ASN A 76 -14.29 -6.38 9.45
C ASN A 76 -13.46 -7.31 10.35
N ASN A 77 -12.14 -7.13 10.38
CA ASN A 77 -11.23 -7.99 11.12
C ASN A 77 -10.66 -7.37 12.41
N TYR A 78 -10.89 -6.08 12.66
CA TYR A 78 -10.42 -5.42 13.87
C TYR A 78 -11.22 -5.89 15.11
N PRO A 79 -10.58 -6.18 16.27
CA PRO A 79 -9.16 -6.03 16.61
C PRO A 79 -8.32 -7.31 16.43
N LYS A 80 -8.84 -8.33 15.74
CA LYS A 80 -8.14 -9.61 15.53
C LYS A 80 -6.92 -9.44 14.64
N ILE A 81 -6.99 -8.53 13.68
CA ILE A 81 -5.87 -8.22 12.80
C ILE A 81 -4.69 -7.62 13.57
N LYS A 82 -3.51 -8.22 13.39
CA LYS A 82 -2.26 -7.76 14.00
C LYS A 82 -1.37 -7.11 12.96
N CYS A 83 -0.70 -6.04 13.38
CA CYS A 83 0.35 -5.42 12.57
C CYS A 83 1.70 -6.10 12.83
N ILE A 84 2.61 -6.01 11.86
CA ILE A 84 4.00 -6.50 11.98
C ILE A 84 4.99 -5.42 11.52
N PRO A 85 6.23 -5.42 12.04
CA PRO A 85 7.28 -4.49 11.59
C PRO A 85 7.50 -4.54 10.06
N GLN A 86 7.87 -3.41 9.46
CA GLN A 86 8.03 -3.32 7.99
C GLN A 86 9.20 -4.13 7.43
N ASP A 87 10.20 -4.43 8.26
CA ASP A 87 11.36 -5.27 7.95
C ASP A 87 11.12 -6.76 8.22
N ASP A 88 9.95 -7.12 8.77
CA ASP A 88 9.59 -8.51 8.99
C ASP A 88 9.37 -9.24 7.64
N PRO A 89 10.04 -10.38 7.40
CA PRO A 89 9.84 -11.17 6.18
C PRO A 89 8.38 -11.58 5.92
N GLN A 90 7.55 -11.65 6.97
CA GLN A 90 6.12 -12.00 6.90
C GLN A 90 5.26 -10.90 6.26
N VAL A 91 5.79 -9.70 6.00
CA VAL A 91 5.07 -8.64 5.26
C VAL A 91 4.55 -9.14 3.91
N LYS A 92 5.30 -10.02 3.24
CA LYS A 92 4.86 -10.66 1.99
C LYS A 92 3.56 -11.46 2.15
N GLN A 93 3.33 -12.08 3.30
CA GLN A 93 2.12 -12.87 3.59
C GLN A 93 0.92 -11.98 3.89
N LYS A 94 1.16 -10.72 4.29
CA LYS A 94 0.14 -9.67 4.47
C LYS A 94 -0.09 -8.82 3.22
N THR A 95 0.55 -9.19 2.10
CA THR A 95 0.38 -8.52 0.81
C THR A 95 -0.55 -9.35 -0.06
N LEU A 96 -1.76 -8.85 -0.27
CA LEU A 96 -2.70 -9.42 -1.23
C LEU A 96 -2.31 -9.00 -2.65
N ILE A 97 -2.14 -9.95 -3.54
CA ILE A 97 -1.82 -9.69 -4.95
C ILE A 97 -3.13 -9.66 -5.74
N HIS A 98 -3.44 -8.50 -6.33
CA HIS A 98 -4.54 -8.34 -7.27
C HIS A 98 -3.96 -8.26 -8.68
N LEU A 99 -4.02 -9.40 -9.38
CA LEU A 99 -3.57 -9.55 -10.77
C LEU A 99 -4.61 -9.03 -11.76
#